data_AF-A0A7C5CEA7-F1
#
_entry.id   AF-A0A7C5CEA7-F1
#
_cell.length_a   1.000
_cell.length_b   1.000
_cell.length_c   1.000
_cell.angle_alpha   90.00
_cell.angle_beta   90.00
_cell.angle_gamma   90.00
#
_symmetry.space_group_name_H-M   'P 1'
#
loop_
_entity.id
_entity.type
_entity.pdbx_description
1 polymer ?
#
loop_
_entity_poly.entity_id
_entity_poly.type
_entity_poly.pdbx_seq_one_letter_code
_entity_poly.pdbx_strand_id
1 'polypeptide(L)'
;MSSKTDQINALHKVAEIMKQKDFAKLAELNKNKNALVKEIERLDQALAHGLNENYASAFSPLSLLSCQTDWQRWRRLKKHTLLADLAKLEAERELIKAKAKMSFGRSEAVLAMKEKLGSKLKAN
;
A
#
# COMPACT_ATOMS: atom_id res chain seq x y z
N MET A 1 -32.65 -4.13 -31.53
CA MET A 1 -31.98 -4.96 -30.50
C MET A 1 -30.60 -4.46 -30.05
N SER A 2 -30.01 -3.38 -30.60
CA SER A 2 -28.62 -2.98 -30.25
C SER A 2 -28.46 -2.26 -28.89
N SER A 3 -29.43 -1.42 -28.49
CA SER A 3 -29.30 -0.56 -27.29
C SER A 3 -28.94 -1.30 -25.98
N LYS A 4 -29.50 -2.48 -25.72
CA LYS A 4 -29.23 -3.24 -24.49
C LYS A 4 -27.82 -3.87 -24.47
N THR A 5 -27.35 -4.35 -25.62
CA THR A 5 -26.00 -4.90 -25.78
C THR A 5 -24.95 -3.79 -25.62
N ASP A 6 -25.21 -2.63 -26.21
CA ASP A 6 -24.35 -1.45 -26.12
C ASP A 6 -24.25 -0.94 -24.67
N GLN A 7 -25.38 -0.92 -23.94
CA GLN A 7 -25.42 -0.58 -22.51
C GLN A 7 -24.62 -1.56 -21.64
N ILE A 8 -24.75 -2.88 -21.85
CA ILE A 8 -24.00 -3.87 -21.06
C ILE A 8 -22.50 -3.81 -21.37
N ASN A 9 -22.12 -3.56 -22.63
CA ASN A 9 -20.73 -3.35 -23.00
C ASN A 9 -20.14 -2.10 -22.33
N ALA A 10 -20.90 -1.00 -22.29
CA ALA A 10 -20.50 0.21 -21.60
C ALA A 10 -20.34 -0.02 -20.08
N LEU A 11 -21.30 -0.70 -19.45
CA LEU A 11 -21.23 -1.07 -18.03
C LEU A 11 -20.03 -1.95 -17.72
N HIS A 12 -19.72 -2.94 -18.58
CA HIS A 12 -18.57 -3.81 -18.39
C HIS A 12 -17.26 -3.02 -18.46
N LYS A 13 -17.14 -2.12 -19.44
CA LYS A 13 -15.97 -1.24 -19.59
C LYS A 13 -15.77 -0.36 -18.36
N VAL A 14 -16.84 0.24 -17.83
CA VAL A 14 -16.77 1.05 -16.61
C VAL A 14 -16.38 0.20 -15.39
N ALA A 15 -16.94 -1.00 -15.25
CA ALA A 15 -16.60 -1.91 -14.15
C ALA A 15 -15.13 -2.36 -14.19
N GLU A 16 -14.60 -2.67 -15.38
CA GLU A 16 -13.19 -3.00 -15.56
C GLU A 16 -12.26 -1.83 -15.23
N ILE A 17 -12.59 -0.61 -15.66
CA ILE A 17 -11.80 0.59 -15.31
C ILE A 17 -11.77 0.79 -13.78
N MET A 18 -12.91 0.66 -13.10
CA MET A 18 -12.96 0.78 -11.64
C MET A 18 -12.13 -0.31 -10.95
N LYS A 19 -12.23 -1.56 -11.42
CA LYS A 19 -11.43 -2.68 -10.93
C LYS A 19 -9.93 -2.40 -11.07
N GLN A 20 -9.49 -2.00 -12.25
CA GLN A 20 -8.08 -1.68 -12.52
C GLN A 20 -7.59 -0.52 -11.64
N LYS A 21 -8.40 0.54 -11.48
CA LYS A 21 -8.07 1.68 -10.63
C LYS A 21 -7.88 1.27 -9.16
N ASP A 22 -8.79 0.47 -8.62
CA ASP A 22 -8.71 0.04 -7.22
C ASP A 22 -7.52 -0.90 -6.99
N PHE A 23 -7.19 -1.79 -7.94
CA PHE A 23 -5.99 -2.64 -7.86
C PHE A 23 -4.69 -1.85 -8.00
N ALA A 24 -4.63 -0.86 -8.91
CA ALA A 24 -3.47 0.03 -9.02
C ALA A 24 -3.22 0.79 -7.71
N LYS A 25 -4.30 1.30 -7.08
CA LYS A 25 -4.19 1.95 -5.77
C LYS A 25 -3.69 0.99 -4.69
N LEU A 26 -4.16 -0.27 -4.68
CA LEU A 26 -3.70 -1.28 -3.73
C LEU A 26 -2.22 -1.65 -3.92
N ALA A 27 -1.75 -1.71 -5.17
CA ALA A 27 -0.34 -1.94 -5.48
C ALA A 27 0.55 -0.80 -4.96
N GLU A 28 0.12 0.46 -5.17
CA GLU A 28 0.84 1.64 -4.66
C GLU A 28 0.89 1.66 -3.13
N LEU A 29 -0.21 1.34 -2.46
CA LEU A 29 -0.23 1.22 -0.99
C LEU A 29 0.71 0.12 -0.50
N ASN A 30 0.78 -1.04 -1.16
CA ASN A 30 1.73 -2.09 -0.79
C ASN A 30 3.19 -1.64 -0.97
N LYS A 31 3.49 -0.89 -2.05
CA LYS A 31 4.83 -0.32 -2.27
C LYS A 31 5.22 0.64 -1.15
N ASN A 32 4.30 1.52 -0.77
CA ASN A 32 4.52 2.49 0.31
C ASN A 32 4.65 1.80 1.68
N LYS A 33 3.86 0.75 1.95
CA LYS A 33 4.04 -0.11 3.13
C LYS A 33 5.47 -0.68 3.19
N ASN A 34 5.93 -1.28 2.10
CA ASN A 34 7.25 -1.90 2.04
C ASN A 34 8.38 -0.88 2.22
N ALA A 35 8.21 0.35 1.71
CA ALA A 35 9.18 1.43 1.92
C ALA A 35 9.26 1.84 3.41
N LEU A 36 8.13 1.97 4.10
CA LEU A 36 8.10 2.28 5.53
C LEU A 36 8.72 1.17 6.38
N VAL A 37 8.41 -0.09 6.07
CA VAL A 37 8.99 -1.25 6.75
C VAL A 37 10.51 -1.26 6.62
N LYS A 38 11.03 -1.06 5.39
CA LYS A 38 12.49 -0.98 5.15
C LYS A 38 13.15 0.15 5.93
N GLU A 39 12.52 1.30 6.06
CA GLU A 39 13.09 2.41 6.83
C GLU A 39 13.10 2.10 8.34
N ILE A 40 12.07 1.42 8.85
CA ILE A 40 12.06 0.93 10.25
C ILE A 40 13.17 -0.09 10.47
N GLU A 41 13.34 -1.06 9.57
CA GLU A 41 14.42 -2.06 9.61
C GLU A 41 15.79 -1.40 9.55
N ARG A 42 15.98 -0.38 8.69
CA ARG A 42 17.22 0.39 8.59
C ARG A 42 17.55 1.11 9.90
N LEU A 43 16.55 1.72 10.54
CA LEU A 43 16.73 2.32 11.87
C LEU A 43 17.09 1.25 12.90
N ASP A 44 16.50 0.05 12.85
CA ASP A 44 16.82 -1.04 13.76
C ASP A 44 18.25 -1.58 13.58
N GLN A 45 18.74 -1.69 12.35
CA GLN A 45 20.12 -2.06 12.06
C GLN A 45 21.11 -0.98 12.50
N ALA A 46 20.76 0.31 12.37
CA ALA A 46 21.61 1.41 12.83
C ALA A 46 21.83 1.41 14.36
N LEU A 47 20.95 0.76 15.14
CA LEU A 47 21.19 0.53 16.57
C LEU A 47 22.29 -0.49 16.81
N ALA A 48 22.32 -1.57 16.02
CA ALA A 48 23.24 -2.69 16.19
C ALA A 48 24.70 -2.29 15.94
N HIS A 49 24.93 -1.25 15.12
CA HIS A 49 26.28 -0.81 14.75
C HIS A 49 26.88 0.30 15.63
N GLY A 50 26.09 0.92 16.53
CA GLY A 50 26.58 1.94 17.46
C GLY A 50 27.24 3.17 16.80
N LEU A 51 27.62 4.16 17.62
CA LEU A 51 28.60 5.17 17.20
C LEU A 51 29.97 4.49 17.26
N ASN A 52 30.49 4.13 16.09
CA ASN A 52 31.73 3.39 15.89
C ASN A 52 32.89 3.97 16.74
N GLU A 53 33.65 3.10 17.40
CA GLU A 53 34.76 3.42 18.34
C GLU A 53 35.88 4.28 17.72
N ASN A 54 35.93 4.38 16.38
CA ASN A 54 36.95 5.14 15.65
C ASN A 54 36.95 6.66 15.91
N TYR A 55 35.91 7.21 16.52
CA TYR A 55 35.84 8.64 16.90
C TYR A 55 36.18 8.88 18.38
N ALA A 56 36.40 7.83 19.16
CA ALA A 56 36.57 7.93 20.62
C ALA A 56 37.84 8.65 21.05
N SER A 57 38.88 8.68 20.20
CA SER A 57 40.17 9.33 20.52
C SER A 57 40.16 10.85 20.40
N ALA A 58 39.19 11.43 19.68
CA ALA A 58 39.15 12.87 19.35
C ALA A 58 38.07 13.66 20.12
N PHE A 59 37.18 12.97 20.85
CA PHE A 59 36.04 13.57 21.54
C PHE A 59 36.02 13.20 23.01
N SER A 60 35.47 14.07 23.86
CA SER A 60 35.33 13.75 25.28
C SER A 60 34.29 12.62 25.47
N PRO A 61 34.48 11.71 26.43
CA PRO A 61 33.51 10.66 26.73
C PRO A 61 32.09 11.20 26.98
N LEU A 62 31.98 12.36 27.63
CA LEU A 62 30.69 13.05 27.88
C LEU A 62 30.01 13.53 26.59
N SER A 63 30.78 14.06 25.64
CA SER A 63 30.22 14.48 24.34
C SER A 63 29.74 13.28 23.51
N LEU A 64 30.48 12.17 23.53
CA LEU A 64 30.08 10.94 22.83
C LEU A 64 28.81 10.34 23.43
N LEU A 65 28.72 10.30 24.76
CA LEU A 65 27.55 9.81 25.49
C LEU A 65 26.30 10.67 25.21
N SER A 66 26.45 11.98 25.17
CA SER A 66 25.35 12.92 24.88
C SER A 66 24.84 12.73 23.45
N CYS A 67 25.74 12.66 22.47
CA CYS A 67 25.41 12.37 21.07
C CYS A 67 24.71 11.02 20.90
N GLN A 68 25.17 9.98 21.60
CA GLN A 68 24.54 8.65 21.56
C GLN A 68 23.13 8.67 22.16
N THR A 69 22.93 9.40 23.26
CA THR A 69 21.63 9.54 23.93
C THR A 69 20.63 10.29 23.04
N ASP A 70 21.05 11.40 22.44
CA ASP A 70 20.22 12.18 21.52
C ASP A 70 19.88 11.42 20.25
N TRP A 71 20.85 10.69 19.68
CA TRP A 71 20.62 9.80 18.54
C TRP A 71 19.59 8.71 18.86
N GLN A 72 19.73 8.05 20.02
CA GLN A 72 18.78 7.02 20.45
C GLN A 72 17.38 7.58 20.70
N ARG A 73 17.28 8.81 21.24
CA ARG A 73 16.00 9.50 21.45
C ARG A 73 15.35 9.87 20.12
N TRP A 74 16.09 10.50 19.21
CA TRP A 74 15.62 10.84 17.87
C TRP A 74 15.15 9.60 17.11
N ARG A 75 15.94 8.52 17.12
CA ARG A 75 15.59 7.26 16.46
C ARG A 75 14.29 6.68 17.00
N ARG A 76 14.12 6.63 18.33
CA ARG A 76 12.89 6.13 18.96
C ARG A 76 11.67 6.95 18.50
N LEU A 77 11.79 8.27 18.53
CA LEU A 77 10.73 9.17 18.05
C LEU A 77 10.42 8.92 16.57
N LYS A 78 11.45 8.85 15.72
CA LYS A 78 11.29 8.60 14.29
C LYS A 78 10.63 7.25 14.01
N LYS A 79 11.02 6.20 14.74
CA LYS A 79 10.40 4.86 14.65
C LYS A 79 8.93 4.91 15.05
N HIS A 80 8.58 5.61 16.14
CA HIS A 80 7.18 5.78 16.55
C HIS A 80 6.35 6.49 15.48
N THR A 81 6.88 7.55 14.86
CA THR A 81 6.21 8.25 13.76
C THR A 81 5.99 7.30 12.57
N LEU A 82 7.02 6.56 12.15
CA LEU A 82 6.91 5.61 11.04
C LEU A 82 5.91 4.49 11.33
N LEU A 83 5.84 3.99 12.56
CA LEU A 83 4.84 3.00 12.97
C LEU A 83 3.41 3.57 12.95
N ALA A 84 3.22 4.82 13.37
CA ALA A 84 1.93 5.48 13.27
C ALA A 84 1.50 5.68 11.81
N ASP A 85 2.43 6.05 10.93
CA ASP A 85 2.17 6.19 9.49
C ASP A 85 1.89 4.83 8.84
N LEU A 86 2.60 3.78 9.25
CA LEU A 86 2.33 2.40 8.83
C LEU A 86 0.90 1.98 9.21
N ALA A 87 0.46 2.25 10.45
CA ALA A 87 -0.89 1.92 10.90
C ALA A 87 -1.97 2.66 10.11
N LYS A 88 -1.78 3.95 9.82
CA LYS A 88 -2.69 4.73 8.95
C LYS A 88 -2.76 4.13 7.54
N LEU A 89 -1.61 3.77 7.00
CA LEU A 89 -1.50 3.19 5.66
C LEU A 89 -2.15 1.80 5.60
N GLU A 90 -2.04 1.00 6.66
CA GLU A 90 -2.73 -0.29 6.77
C GLU A 90 -4.25 -0.13 6.83
N ALA A 91 -4.76 0.86 7.56
CA ALA A 91 -6.17 1.18 7.59
C ALA A 91 -6.69 1.59 6.19
N GLU A 92 -5.94 2.45 5.47
CA GLU A 92 -6.29 2.81 4.09
C GLU A 92 -6.25 1.59 3.16
N ARG A 93 -5.25 0.72 3.32
CA ARG A 93 -5.11 -0.49 2.52
C ARG A 93 -6.30 -1.44 2.70
N GLU A 94 -6.77 -1.68 3.93
CA GLU A 94 -7.93 -2.56 4.14
C GLU A 94 -9.22 -1.94 3.57
N LEU A 95 -9.39 -0.62 3.66
CA LEU A 95 -10.50 0.08 2.99
C LEU A 95 -10.46 -0.12 1.47
N ILE A 96 -9.30 0.11 0.84
CA ILE A 96 -9.15 -0.04 -0.61
C ILE A 96 -9.29 -1.50 -1.03
N LYS A 97 -8.84 -2.45 -0.23
CA LYS A 97 -9.03 -3.89 -0.48
C LYS A 97 -10.51 -4.28 -0.46
N ALA A 98 -11.29 -3.80 0.51
CA ALA A 98 -12.73 -4.00 0.53
C ALA A 98 -13.40 -3.41 -0.72
N LYS A 99 -12.98 -2.21 -1.12
CA LYS A 99 -13.45 -1.55 -2.35
C LYS A 99 -13.09 -2.35 -3.61
N ALA A 100 -11.84 -2.81 -3.73
CA ALA A 100 -11.37 -3.63 -4.84
C ALA A 100 -12.16 -4.94 -4.96
N LYS A 101 -12.49 -5.58 -3.83
CA LYS A 101 -13.35 -6.79 -3.81
C LYS A 101 -14.74 -6.50 -4.38
N MET A 102 -15.34 -5.36 -4.03
CA MET A 102 -16.63 -4.94 -4.59
C MET A 102 -16.52 -4.64 -6.09
N SER A 103 -15.50 -3.92 -6.52
CA SER A 103 -15.27 -3.59 -7.94
C SER A 103 -15.02 -4.84 -8.78
N PHE A 104 -14.28 -5.81 -8.25
CA PHE A 104 -14.11 -7.14 -8.86
C PHE A 104 -15.46 -7.84 -9.03
N GLY A 105 -16.23 -8.00 -7.94
CA GLY A 105 -17.54 -8.66 -8.00
C GLY A 105 -18.53 -7.99 -8.96
N ARG A 106 -18.50 -6.66 -9.04
CA ARG A 106 -19.29 -5.90 -10.03
C ARG A 106 -18.86 -6.22 -11.46
N SER A 107 -17.57 -6.30 -11.74
CA SER A 107 -17.10 -6.62 -13.09
C SER A 107 -17.51 -8.04 -13.51
N GLU A 108 -17.34 -9.01 -12.61
CA GLU A 108 -17.77 -10.41 -12.83
C GLU A 108 -19.27 -10.52 -13.07
N ALA A 109 -20.09 -9.80 -12.29
CA ALA A 109 -21.53 -9.80 -12.46
C ALA A 109 -21.94 -9.24 -13.84
N VAL A 110 -21.31 -8.15 -14.28
CA VAL A 110 -21.60 -7.55 -15.60
C VAL A 110 -21.09 -8.43 -16.74
N LEU A 111 -19.95 -9.11 -16.56
CA LEU A 111 -19.43 -10.09 -17.51
C LEU A 111 -20.42 -11.25 -17.69
N ALA A 112 -20.93 -11.82 -16.60
CA ALA A 112 -21.94 -12.87 -16.65
C ALA A 112 -23.24 -12.42 -17.33
N MET A 113 -23.66 -11.16 -17.14
CA MET A 113 -24.81 -10.59 -17.87
C MET A 113 -24.54 -10.49 -19.37
N LYS A 114 -23.33 -10.06 -19.76
CA LYS A 114 -22.90 -9.97 -21.15
C LYS A 114 -22.91 -11.34 -21.84
N GLU A 115 -22.39 -12.36 -21.17
CA GLU A 115 -22.38 -13.75 -21.67
C GLU A 115 -23.80 -14.33 -21.81
N LYS A 116 -24.67 -14.09 -20.83
CA LYS A 116 -26.09 -14.48 -20.91
C LYS A 116 -26.83 -13.79 -22.05
N LEU A 117 -26.51 -12.53 -22.34
CA LEU A 117 -27.11 -11.82 -23.48
C LEU A 117 -26.61 -12.37 -24.82
N GLY A 118 -25.30 -12.64 -24.92
CA GLY A 118 -24.68 -13.20 -26.12
C GLY A 118 -25.16 -14.61 -26.44
N SER A 119 -25.38 -15.46 -25.43
CA SER A 119 -25.96 -16.80 -25.61
C SER A 119 -27.42 -16.76 -26.07
N LYS A 120 -28.25 -15.86 -25.52
CA LYS A 120 -29.64 -15.66 -25.97
C LYS A 120 -29.75 -15.18 -27.41
N LEU A 121 -28.81 -14.35 -27.88
CA LEU A 121 -28.78 -13.87 -29.26
C LEU A 121 -28.35 -14.94 -30.27
N LYS A 122 -27.65 -16.00 -29.84
CA LYS A 122 -27.24 -17.12 -30.70
C LYS A 122 -28.28 -18.25 -30.79
N ALA A 123 -29.26 -18.25 -29.91
CA ALA A 123 -30.31 -19.27 -29.82
C ALA A 123 -31.60 -18.89 -30.57
N ASN A 124 -31.69 -17.66 -31.08
CA ASN A 124 -32.74 -17.14 -31.96
C ASN A 124 -32.17 -16.95 -33.37
#